data_AF-W1XRC8-F1
#
_entry.id   AF-W1XRC8-F1
#
_cell.length_a   1.000
_cell.length_b   1.000
_cell.length_c   1.000
_cell.angle_alpha   90.00
_cell.angle_beta   90.00
_cell.angle_gamma   90.00
#
_symmetry.space_group_name_H-M   'P 1'
#
loop_
_entity.id
_entity.type
_entity.pdbx_description
1 polymer ?
#
loop_
_entity_poly.entity_id
_entity_poly.type
_entity_poly.pdbx_seq_one_letter_code
_entity_poly.pdbx_strand_id
1 'polypeptide(L)'
;AEKDPEEGGMRPNQMVLTSIDCPTCGRKMGIRTASTGVFLGCSGYALPPKERCKTTINLVPENEVLNVLEGEDAETNALRAKRRSSL
;
A
#
# COMPACT_ATOMS: atom_id res chain seq x y z
N ALA A 1 -0.07 25.55 1.72
CA ALA A 1 -0.87 24.32 1.63
C ALA A 1 -1.10 23.70 3.02
N GLU A 2 -1.27 24.55 4.04
CA GLU A 2 -1.16 24.18 5.46
C GLU A 2 -2.24 24.89 6.31
N LYS A 3 -3.27 25.42 5.65
CA LYS A 3 -4.43 26.00 6.32
C LYS A 3 -5.37 24.89 6.79
N ASP A 4 -6.16 25.20 7.81
CA ASP A 4 -7.19 24.29 8.31
C ASP A 4 -8.22 23.97 7.19
N PRO A 5 -8.80 22.76 7.12
CA PRO A 5 -9.81 22.39 6.11
C PRO A 5 -10.96 23.39 5.94
N GLU A 6 -11.31 24.15 6.99
CA GLU A 6 -12.33 25.20 6.96
C GLU A 6 -11.89 26.47 6.20
N GLU A 7 -10.58 26.67 6.03
CA GLU A 7 -9.97 27.78 5.29
C GLU A 7 -9.42 27.37 3.91
N GLY A 8 -9.79 26.19 3.41
CA GLY A 8 -9.37 25.68 2.11
C GLY A 8 -8.14 24.76 2.14
N GLY A 9 -7.82 24.15 3.28
CA GLY A 9 -6.81 23.10 3.39
C GLY A 9 -7.18 21.78 2.71
N MET A 10 -6.17 21.00 2.29
CA MET A 10 -6.40 19.60 1.88
C MET A 10 -6.71 18.75 3.12
N ARG A 11 -7.75 17.93 3.04
CA ARG A 11 -8.12 17.00 4.12
C ARG A 11 -6.94 16.05 4.39
N PRO A 12 -6.52 15.88 5.66
CA PRO A 12 -5.44 14.96 5.99
C PRO A 12 -5.87 13.52 5.75
N ASN A 13 -4.91 12.67 5.39
CA ASN A 13 -5.16 11.25 5.26
C ASN A 13 -5.44 10.63 6.63
N GLN A 14 -6.65 10.13 6.82
CA GLN A 14 -7.08 9.51 8.08
C GLN A 14 -6.52 8.09 8.18
N MET A 15 -5.96 7.76 9.34
CA MET A 15 -5.55 6.39 9.68
C MET A 15 -6.74 5.61 10.24
N VAL A 16 -6.93 4.38 9.78
CA VAL A 16 -7.89 3.44 10.35
C VAL A 16 -7.15 2.41 11.21
N LEU A 17 -7.40 2.37 12.51
CA LEU A 17 -6.76 1.40 13.41
C LEU A 17 -7.24 -0.02 13.14
N THR A 18 -6.34 -0.99 13.23
CA THR A 18 -6.63 -2.42 13.06
C THR A 18 -6.23 -3.21 14.30
N SER A 19 -6.64 -4.48 14.35
CA SER A 19 -6.27 -5.41 15.43
C SER A 19 -4.85 -5.98 15.30
N ILE A 20 -4.09 -5.59 14.26
CA ILE A 20 -2.75 -6.12 13.95
C ILE A 20 -1.71 -5.45 14.85
N ASP A 21 -0.87 -6.26 15.49
CA ASP A 21 0.23 -5.79 16.33
C ASP A 21 1.51 -5.57 15.52
N CYS A 22 2.23 -4.50 15.84
CA CYS A 22 3.50 -4.16 15.22
C CYS A 22 4.58 -5.15 15.67
N PRO A 23 5.32 -5.79 14.74
CA PRO A 23 6.34 -6.78 15.08
C PRO A 23 7.55 -6.19 15.83
N THR A 24 7.73 -4.86 15.78
CA THR A 24 8.87 -4.17 16.40
C THR A 24 8.58 -3.64 17.80
N CYS A 25 7.34 -3.18 18.06
CA CYS A 25 7.00 -2.51 19.33
C CYS A 25 5.73 -3.03 20.01
N GLY A 26 5.01 -3.98 19.40
CA GLY A 26 3.79 -4.58 19.95
C GLY A 26 2.56 -3.67 19.99
N ARG A 27 2.63 -2.44 19.43
CA ARG A 27 1.47 -1.53 19.35
C ARG A 27 0.60 -1.83 18.14
N LYS A 28 -0.67 -1.44 18.21
CA LYS A 28 -1.60 -1.59 17.09
C LYS A 28 -1.14 -0.85 15.85
N MET A 29 -1.32 -1.47 14.70
CA MET A 29 -1.08 -0.87 13.39
C MET A 29 -2.39 -0.28 12.85
N GLY A 30 -2.27 0.60 11.87
CA GLY A 30 -3.40 1.20 11.19
C GLY A 30 -3.16 1.32 9.69
N ILE A 31 -4.22 1.18 8.91
CA ILE A 31 -4.20 1.28 7.46
C ILE A 31 -4.09 2.76 7.06
N ARG A 32 -3.19 3.05 6.11
CA ARG A 32 -3.02 4.37 5.49
C ARG A 32 -2.92 4.20 3.98
N THR A 33 -3.47 5.17 3.26
CA THR A 33 -3.42 5.22 1.80
C THR A 33 -2.44 6.30 1.35
N ALA A 34 -1.42 5.95 0.58
CA ALA A 34 -0.54 6.90 -0.09
C ALA A 34 -0.70 6.79 -1.62
N SER A 35 -0.01 7.65 -2.35
CA SER A 35 0.03 7.61 -3.82
C SER A 35 0.56 6.29 -4.37
N THR A 36 1.44 5.61 -3.64
CA THR A 36 2.04 4.33 -4.02
C THR A 36 1.18 3.11 -3.66
N GLY A 37 0.07 3.30 -2.94
CA GLY A 37 -0.80 2.20 -2.51
C GLY A 37 -1.19 2.24 -1.03
N VAL A 38 -1.72 1.12 -0.56
CA VAL A 38 -2.25 0.94 0.80
C VAL A 38 -1.22 0.20 1.65
N PHE A 39 -0.97 0.69 2.88
CA PHE A 39 0.00 0.07 3.78
C PHE A 39 -0.46 0.15 5.24
N LEU A 40 0.06 -0.75 6.07
CA LEU A 40 -0.06 -0.69 7.53
C LEU A 40 1.07 0.16 8.09
N GLY A 41 0.71 1.24 8.77
CA GLY A 41 1.63 2.05 9.58
C GLY A 41 1.43 1.78 11.07
N CYS A 42 2.52 1.70 11.83
CA CYS A 42 2.43 1.58 13.27
C CYS A 42 1.77 2.83 13.90
N SER A 43 0.81 2.66 14.82
CA SER A 43 0.22 3.78 15.58
C SER A 43 1.26 4.60 16.33
N GLY A 44 2.35 3.96 16.76
CA GLY A 44 3.50 4.61 17.39
C GLY A 44 4.29 5.59 16.52
N TYR A 45 3.95 5.79 15.24
CA TYR A 45 4.59 6.81 14.39
C TYR A 45 4.29 8.24 14.86
N ALA A 46 3.13 8.46 15.50
CA ALA A 46 2.71 9.77 16.01
C ALA A 46 3.44 10.19 17.30
N LEU A 47 4.20 9.29 17.93
CA LEU A 47 4.99 9.61 19.11
C LEU A 47 6.18 10.53 18.80
N PRO A 48 6.74 11.20 19.82
CA PRO A 48 7.96 11.98 19.69
C PRO A 48 9.10 11.16 19.06
N PRO A 49 10.06 11.81 18.39
CA PRO A 49 11.07 11.15 17.57
C PRO A 49 11.92 10.11 18.32
N LYS A 50 12.05 10.23 19.65
CA LYS A 50 12.76 9.26 20.50
C LYS A 50 12.05 7.90 20.61
N GLU A 51 10.72 7.89 20.49
CA GLU A 51 9.87 6.70 20.71
C GLU A 51 8.99 6.38 19.47
N ARG A 52 9.22 7.12 18.38
CA ARG A 52 8.56 6.92 17.09
C ARG A 52 8.92 5.55 16.54
N CYS A 53 7.90 4.73 16.31
CA CYS A 53 8.05 3.50 15.54
C CYS A 53 7.83 3.79 14.05
N LYS A 54 8.85 3.55 13.22
CA LYS A 54 8.82 3.76 11.76
C LYS A 54 8.45 2.48 10.98
N THR A 55 8.10 1.41 11.68
CA THR A 55 7.74 0.13 11.05
C THR A 55 6.47 0.30 10.22
N THR A 56 6.56 -0.11 8.96
CA THR A 56 5.46 -0.13 7.99
C THR A 56 5.45 -1.47 7.27
N ILE A 57 4.26 -1.93 6.87
CA ILE A 57 4.08 -3.18 6.12
C ILE A 57 3.22 -2.85 4.91
N ASN A 58 3.72 -3.14 3.70
CA ASN A 58 2.98 -2.89 2.47
C ASN A 58 1.88 -3.95 2.28
N LEU A 59 0.67 -3.53 1.93
CA LEU A 59 -0.43 -4.44 1.62
C LEU A 59 -0.54 -4.55 0.10
N VAL A 60 -0.04 -5.65 -0.45
CA VAL A 60 -0.16 -5.93 -1.88
C VAL A 60 -1.52 -6.58 -2.14
N PRO A 61 -2.37 -6.01 -3.01
CA PRO A 61 -3.63 -6.63 -3.37
C PRO A 61 -3.40 -7.93 -4.13
N GLU A 62 -4.25 -8.94 -3.90
CA GLU A 62 -4.08 -10.28 -4.49
C GLU A 62 -4.01 -10.28 -6.01
N ASN A 63 -4.72 -9.35 -6.67
CA ASN A 63 -4.73 -9.20 -8.13
C ASN A 63 -3.35 -8.80 -8.71
N GLU A 64 -2.49 -8.16 -7.93
CA GLU A 64 -1.16 -7.72 -8.39
C GLU A 64 -0.10 -8.83 -8.23
N VAL A 65 -0.37 -9.83 -7.38
CA VAL A 65 0.52 -10.98 -7.18
C VAL A 65 0.61 -11.84 -8.44
N LEU A 66 -0.49 -11.96 -9.21
CA LEU A 66 -0.48 -12.68 -10.49
C LEU A 66 0.44 -12.02 -11.52
N ASN A 67 0.44 -10.69 -11.61
CA ASN A 67 1.28 -9.96 -12.57
C ASN A 67 2.79 -10.15 -12.30
N VAL A 68 3.20 -10.23 -11.03
CA VAL A 68 4.62 -10.41 -10.67
C VAL A 68 5.10 -11.86 -10.93
N LEU A 69 4.23 -12.85 -10.71
CA LEU A 69 4.58 -14.26 -10.90
C LEU A 69 4.55 -14.70 -12.36
N GLU A 70 3.67 -14.11 -13.18
CA GLU A 70 3.54 -14.47 -14.60
C GLU A 70 4.47 -13.67 -15.52
N GLY A 71 5.07 -12.58 -15.02
CA GLY A 71 6.02 -11.75 -15.78
C GLY A 71 5.36 -11.01 -16.96
N GLU A 72 5.99 -9.93 -17.42
CA GLU A 72 5.52 -9.11 -18.56
C GLU A 72 5.39 -9.89 -19.88
N ASP A 73 5.89 -11.13 -19.92
CA ASP A 73 5.83 -12.03 -21.06
C ASP A 73 4.53 -12.85 -21.15
N ALA A 74 3.67 -12.87 -20.12
CA ALA A 74 2.43 -13.67 -20.14
C ALA A 74 1.47 -13.22 -21.25
N GLU A 75 1.26 -11.91 -21.40
CA GLU A 75 0.44 -11.34 -22.47
C GLU A 75 1.05 -11.60 -23.85
N THR A 76 2.38 -11.44 -23.97
CA THR A 76 3.12 -11.66 -25.23
C THR A 76 3.12 -13.14 -25.64
N ASN A 77 3.26 -14.05 -24.68
CA ASN A 77 3.24 -15.50 -24.90
C ASN A 77 1.83 -15.99 -25.28
N ALA A 78 0.78 -15.48 -24.63
CA ALA A 78 -0.61 -15.75 -25.00
C ALA A 78 -0.92 -15.28 -26.43
N LEU A 79 -0.41 -14.11 -26.84
CA LEU A 79 -0.53 -13.64 -28.23
C LEU A 79 0.24 -14.53 -29.22
N ARG A 80 1.45 -14.98 -28.87
CA ARG A 80 2.29 -15.85 -29.71
C ARG A 80 1.74 -17.27 -29.87
N ALA A 81 1.09 -17.81 -28.85
CA ALA A 81 0.49 -19.14 -28.86
C ALA A 81 -0.73 -19.25 -29.80
N LYS A 82 -1.36 -18.12 -30.15
CA LYS A 82 -2.58 -18.07 -30.97
C LYS A 82 -2.31 -18.16 -32.49
N ARG A 83 -1.32 -18.95 -32.92
CA ARG A 83 -0.76 -18.89 -34.28
C ARG A 83 -1.82 -19.13 -35.39
N ARG A 84 -2.09 -18.04 -36.12
CA ARG A 84 -2.26 -17.87 -37.57
C ARG A 84 -3.35 -18.70 -38.25
N SER A 85 -4.49 -18.06 -38.56
CA SER A 85 -5.36 -18.51 -39.64
C SER A 85 -4.58 -18.59 -40.94
N SER A 86 -4.67 -19.78 -41.50
CA SER A 86 -4.25 -20.29 -42.80
C SER A 86 -4.30 -19.28 -43.94
N LEU A 87 -3.19 -19.22 -44.68
CA LEU A 87 -3.19 -19.34 -46.14
C LEU A 87 -2.16 -20.43 -46.48
#